data_AF-A0A0L0SF54-F1
#
_entry.id   AF-A0A0L0SF54-F1
#
_cell.length_a   1.000
_cell.length_b   1.000
_cell.length_c   1.000
_cell.angle_alpha   90.00
_cell.angle_beta   90.00
_cell.angle_gamma   90.00
#
_symmetry.space_group_name_H-M   'P 1'
#
loop_
_entity.id
_entity.type
_entity.pdbx_description
1 polymer ?
#
loop_
_entity_poly.entity_id
_entity_poly.type
_entity_poly.pdbx_seq_one_letter_code
_entity_poly.pdbx_strand_id
1 'polypeptide(L)'
;MPAQARHARRRAAYRSSDPRRSLLAALALLAAITAAATWLAPVPANARPLVNPIMVPGQESANNSSLPRRTPMYLNDLAIGNAFQIKFACDAVSVDFCQRAEKAFQRAAERFSKEIKFRRTITVDLALFLPCGTKNPAPDCAEINTLGFALPTQRIPVIHNDDGQTYLYPTALLKQLDLDGVPDRVTWPQYDILARFNSLRNWWFDDASNGGAGMTIAQRDLEMVATHELAHGLGWGDDMLMSLQFTPQDKMLMPYYDSTAAKPAPPATESAIAYNGAVFYGLSLPSIWNRFTFLSGKPVLSYVAPLNATVSKLLSQGAIAASSSGSSSSSSSSSSSGAKPKAEPAQSDVQAHLLSSGNAGASNAVASTTPAAATGYSPGAVYAALKKDAAASDTLKQLYTLGTTAGALEFRAGVFPPGTTLTTTMTLESSLTPYADGSSLAHSAIPGSTPGNVAPEDFLMMYRASGKSFKDSIAAGKAPVSGIGKATRDVLVALGYTPVADASFKSLKAHAKVDPSILGASKPGSTASAAGDSNLLSGNGSKKKSAGEMVRAPAVAVAVGAAVVPMVLAAVL
;
A
#
# COMPACT_ATOMS: atom_id res chain seq x y z
N MET A 1 77.65 -56.60 14.20
CA MET A 1 78.79 -55.72 14.57
C MET A 1 79.39 -55.14 13.30
N PRO A 2 79.89 -53.89 13.26
CA PRO A 2 79.63 -52.65 14.03
C PRO A 2 79.07 -51.53 13.07
N ALA A 3 78.86 -50.24 13.37
CA ALA A 3 78.54 -49.39 14.53
C ALA A 3 78.31 -47.94 14.01
N GLN A 4 77.84 -47.06 14.91
CA GLN A 4 77.78 -45.58 14.89
C GLN A 4 76.47 -44.96 14.33
N ALA A 5 75.46 -44.58 15.12
CA ALA A 5 75.34 -43.61 16.24
C ALA A 5 75.29 -42.13 15.83
N ARG A 6 74.13 -41.46 16.01
CA ARG A 6 73.98 -40.21 16.80
C ARG A 6 72.51 -39.75 16.97
N HIS A 7 72.27 -39.29 18.19
CA HIS A 7 71.08 -38.72 18.83
C HIS A 7 70.37 -37.52 18.14
N ALA A 8 69.05 -37.39 18.35
CA ALA A 8 68.40 -36.22 19.01
C ALA A 8 66.85 -36.39 19.05
N ARG A 9 66.26 -36.71 20.21
CA ARG A 9 65.54 -35.81 21.16
C ARG A 9 64.04 -35.54 20.84
N ARG A 10 63.20 -36.29 21.56
CA ARG A 10 61.84 -35.90 22.00
C ARG A 10 61.88 -34.63 22.86
N ARG A 11 61.04 -33.62 22.59
CA ARG A 11 60.40 -32.73 23.58
C ARG A 11 59.11 -32.13 22.96
N ALA A 12 57.96 -32.71 23.29
CA ALA A 12 56.66 -32.07 23.07
C ALA A 12 56.47 -31.00 24.16
N ALA A 13 56.33 -29.75 23.74
CA ALA A 13 56.17 -28.61 24.62
C ALA A 13 54.72 -28.53 25.13
N TYR A 14 54.55 -28.77 26.44
CA TYR A 14 53.38 -28.36 27.20
C TYR A 14 53.41 -26.82 27.28
N ARG A 15 52.68 -26.14 26.39
CA ARG A 15 52.51 -24.68 26.46
C ARG A 15 51.64 -24.35 27.65
N SER A 16 52.28 -23.81 28.68
CA SER A 16 51.68 -23.06 29.78
C SER A 16 50.56 -22.14 29.26
N SER A 17 49.33 -22.45 29.65
CA SER A 17 48.17 -21.58 29.47
C SER A 17 48.29 -20.41 30.44
N ASP A 18 48.79 -19.28 29.94
CA ASP A 18 48.83 -18.02 30.68
C ASP A 18 47.39 -17.58 31.02
N PRO A 19 46.99 -17.61 32.30
CA PRO A 19 45.62 -17.31 32.72
C PRO A 19 45.20 -15.87 32.37
N ARG A 20 46.16 -14.96 32.12
CA ARG A 20 45.86 -13.57 31.73
C ARG A 20 45.32 -13.47 30.30
N ARG A 21 45.74 -14.37 29.40
CA ARG A 21 45.23 -14.41 28.02
C ARG A 21 43.81 -14.93 27.97
N SER A 22 43.47 -15.91 28.80
CA SER A 22 42.10 -16.42 28.94
C SER A 22 41.16 -15.38 29.54
N LEU A 23 41.62 -14.59 30.52
CA LEU A 23 40.82 -13.53 31.13
C LEU A 23 40.55 -12.36 30.15
N LEU A 24 41.55 -11.95 29.37
CA LEU A 24 41.37 -10.90 28.35
C LEU A 24 40.44 -11.35 27.21
N ALA A 25 40.53 -12.61 26.77
CA ALA A 25 39.61 -13.17 25.78
C ALA A 25 38.17 -13.25 26.34
N ALA A 26 38.00 -13.64 27.60
CA ALA A 26 36.69 -13.67 28.25
C ALA A 26 36.09 -12.26 28.43
N LEU A 27 36.90 -11.27 28.81
CA LEU A 27 36.46 -9.87 28.93
C LEU A 27 36.12 -9.24 27.57
N ALA A 28 36.88 -9.54 26.51
CA ALA A 28 36.56 -9.09 25.16
C ALA A 28 35.26 -9.72 24.64
N LEU A 29 35.02 -11.00 24.94
CA LEU A 29 33.76 -11.67 24.61
C LEU A 29 32.58 -11.10 25.42
N LEU A 30 32.78 -10.82 26.71
CA LEU A 30 31.74 -10.21 27.56
C LEU A 30 31.43 -8.76 27.13
N ALA A 31 32.44 -8.00 26.71
CA ALA A 31 32.28 -6.66 26.14
C ALA A 31 31.55 -6.70 24.78
N ALA A 32 31.85 -7.69 23.93
CA ALA A 32 31.14 -7.89 22.66
C ALA A 32 29.67 -8.32 22.88
N ILE A 33 29.41 -9.17 23.88
CA ILE A 33 28.05 -9.60 24.25
C ILE A 33 27.25 -8.44 24.87
N THR A 34 27.87 -7.61 25.72
CA THR A 34 27.20 -6.43 26.31
C THR A 34 27.01 -5.30 25.29
N ALA A 35 27.92 -5.11 24.35
CA ALA A 35 27.70 -4.23 23.20
C ALA A 35 26.55 -4.75 22.30
N ALA A 36 26.48 -6.06 22.01
CA ALA A 36 25.36 -6.62 21.26
C ALA A 36 24.02 -6.53 22.02
N ALA A 37 24.02 -6.66 23.35
CA ALA A 37 22.82 -6.58 24.18
C ALA A 37 22.32 -5.14 24.40
N THR A 38 23.21 -4.15 24.43
CA THR A 38 22.82 -2.72 24.54
C THR A 38 22.25 -2.16 23.24
N TRP A 39 22.55 -2.78 22.09
CA TRP A 39 21.88 -2.50 20.81
C TRP A 39 20.46 -3.11 20.71
N LEU A 40 20.08 -3.99 21.63
CA LEU A 40 18.76 -4.62 21.70
C LEU A 40 17.86 -4.04 22.80
N ALA A 41 18.31 -3.04 23.55
CA ALA A 41 17.45 -2.35 24.51
C ALA A 41 16.44 -1.48 23.73
N PRO A 42 15.13 -1.79 23.79
CA PRO A 42 14.14 -0.94 23.13
C PRO A 42 14.15 0.44 23.78
N VAL A 43 14.39 1.47 22.97
CA VAL A 43 14.01 2.84 23.35
C VAL A 43 12.51 2.79 23.67
N PRO A 44 12.03 3.37 24.79
CA PRO A 44 10.60 3.52 25.02
C PRO A 44 10.07 4.55 24.00
N ALA A 45 9.84 4.09 22.78
CA ALA A 45 9.00 4.79 21.84
C ALA A 45 7.59 4.76 22.43
N ASN A 46 7.04 5.93 22.71
CA ASN A 46 5.59 6.10 22.78
C ASN A 46 5.06 5.86 21.37
N ALA A 47 5.02 4.59 20.95
CA ALA A 47 4.62 4.19 19.63
C ALA A 47 3.12 4.48 19.47
N ARG A 48 2.78 5.23 18.44
CA ARG A 48 1.41 5.44 17.96
C ARG A 48 1.05 4.16 17.18
N PRO A 49 0.13 3.32 17.70
CA PRO A 49 -0.13 2.04 17.09
C PRO A 49 -1.01 2.14 15.86
N LEU A 50 -0.90 1.07 15.09
CA LEU A 50 -1.77 0.53 14.05
C LEU A 50 -2.42 1.55 13.13
N VAL A 51 -1.84 1.53 11.93
CA VAL A 51 -2.28 2.25 10.75
C VAL A 51 -1.81 3.67 10.91
N ASN A 52 -0.91 4.10 10.02
CA ASN A 52 -1.05 5.47 9.58
C ASN A 52 -2.47 5.50 8.98
N PRO A 53 -3.49 6.15 9.59
CA PRO A 53 -4.14 7.08 8.71
C PRO A 53 -2.96 7.84 8.11
N ILE A 54 -2.79 7.84 6.79
CA ILE A 54 -1.96 8.90 6.23
C ILE A 54 -2.53 10.13 6.91
N MET A 55 -1.78 10.69 7.88
CA MET A 55 -2.09 11.97 8.45
C MET A 55 -1.81 12.85 7.25
N VAL A 56 -2.80 12.95 6.35
CA VAL A 56 -2.86 14.06 5.44
C VAL A 56 -2.90 15.24 6.40
N PRO A 57 -1.88 16.09 6.35
CA PRO A 57 -1.68 17.18 7.30
C PRO A 57 -2.93 18.01 7.47
N GLY A 58 -3.68 17.74 8.54
CA GLY A 58 -4.97 18.34 8.78
C GLY A 58 -5.98 18.05 7.66
N GLN A 59 -7.25 18.02 8.04
CA GLN A 59 -8.06 19.00 7.32
C GLN A 59 -7.40 20.34 7.63
N GLU A 60 -6.56 20.86 6.73
CA GLU A 60 -6.60 22.31 6.56
C GLU A 60 -8.08 22.60 6.43
N SER A 61 -8.64 23.25 7.46
CA SER A 61 -9.97 23.80 7.39
C SER A 61 -10.08 24.38 5.99
N ALA A 62 -11.04 23.90 5.19
CA ALA A 62 -11.21 24.34 3.80
C ALA A 62 -11.31 25.88 3.69
N ASN A 63 -11.47 26.55 4.83
CA ASN A 63 -11.41 27.99 5.04
C ASN A 63 -10.02 28.63 4.91
N ASN A 64 -8.91 27.88 4.79
CA ASN A 64 -7.57 28.43 4.50
C ASN A 64 -7.07 28.16 3.07
N SER A 65 -7.97 27.70 2.18
CA SER A 65 -7.70 27.55 0.73
C SER A 65 -7.46 28.88 -0.01
N SER A 66 -7.40 30.01 0.70
CA SER A 66 -7.07 31.32 0.14
C SER A 66 -5.57 31.54 -0.10
N LEU A 67 -4.69 30.63 0.33
CA LEU A 67 -3.30 30.69 -0.11
C LEU A 67 -3.23 30.21 -1.57
N PRO A 68 -2.77 31.05 -2.51
CA PRO A 68 -2.69 30.65 -3.91
C PRO A 68 -1.83 29.40 -4.02
N ARG A 69 -2.44 28.33 -4.58
CA ARG A 69 -1.76 27.07 -4.86
C ARG A 69 -0.47 27.39 -5.60
N ARG A 70 0.68 27.19 -4.96
CA ARG A 70 1.98 27.51 -5.57
C ARG A 70 2.08 26.72 -6.87
N THR A 71 2.42 27.42 -7.95
CA THR A 71 2.79 26.76 -9.20
C THR A 71 4.04 25.92 -8.94
N PRO A 72 4.04 24.64 -9.31
CA PRO A 72 5.19 23.79 -9.07
C PRO A 72 6.43 24.36 -9.76
N MET A 73 7.59 24.27 -9.11
CA MET A 73 8.85 24.72 -9.71
C MET A 73 9.18 23.95 -10.99
N TYR A 74 8.82 22.67 -11.02
CA TYR A 74 9.09 21.77 -12.13
C TYR A 74 7.87 20.89 -12.40
N LEU A 75 7.51 20.78 -13.68
CA LEU A 75 6.39 19.97 -14.17
C LEU A 75 6.83 19.24 -15.43
N ASN A 76 6.66 17.91 -15.46
CA ASN A 76 6.94 17.09 -16.62
C ASN A 76 5.99 15.89 -16.69
N ASP A 77 5.66 15.44 -17.89
CA ASP A 77 4.88 14.21 -18.10
C ASP A 77 5.82 13.09 -18.58
N LEU A 78 5.81 11.96 -17.87
CA LEU A 78 6.67 10.81 -18.15
C LEU A 78 5.84 9.69 -18.77
N ALA A 79 6.29 9.17 -19.91
CA ALA A 79 5.74 7.96 -20.52
C ALA A 79 6.76 6.82 -20.40
N ILE A 80 6.36 5.73 -19.75
CA ILE A 80 7.18 4.53 -19.55
C ILE A 80 6.60 3.41 -20.41
N GLY A 81 6.96 3.43 -21.69
CA GLY A 81 6.35 2.58 -22.71
C GLY A 81 4.83 2.71 -22.70
N ASN A 82 4.13 1.57 -22.71
CA ASN A 82 2.67 1.52 -22.58
C ASN A 82 2.20 1.25 -21.14
N ALA A 83 3.13 1.12 -20.18
CA ALA A 83 2.83 0.67 -18.83
C ALA A 83 2.35 1.83 -17.94
N PHE A 84 3.08 2.94 -17.92
CA PHE A 84 2.77 4.08 -17.04
C PHE A 84 2.79 5.41 -17.80
N GLN A 85 1.89 6.30 -17.40
CA GLN A 85 1.92 7.72 -17.71
C GLN A 85 1.90 8.49 -16.39
N ILE A 86 3.00 9.17 -16.07
CA ILE A 86 3.18 9.86 -14.79
C ILE A 86 3.16 11.36 -15.06
N LYS A 87 2.19 12.07 -14.49
CA LYS A 87 2.29 13.51 -14.33
C LYS A 87 3.15 13.80 -13.12
N PHE A 88 4.32 14.39 -13.33
CA PHE A 88 5.29 14.66 -12.29
C PHE A 88 5.36 16.14 -11.97
N ALA A 89 5.00 16.51 -10.75
CA ALA A 89 5.16 17.85 -10.19
C ALA A 89 6.24 17.83 -9.09
N CYS A 90 7.09 18.85 -9.04
CA CYS A 90 8.13 18.93 -8.02
C CYS A 90 8.27 20.33 -7.45
N ASP A 91 7.94 20.44 -6.15
CA ASP A 91 8.20 21.60 -5.30
C ASP A 91 9.38 21.29 -4.39
N ALA A 92 10.59 21.42 -4.96
CA ALA A 92 11.84 21.19 -4.24
C ALA A 92 12.73 22.43 -4.17
N VAL A 93 13.92 22.24 -3.60
CA VAL A 93 14.91 23.31 -3.42
C VAL A 93 15.64 23.68 -4.71
N SER A 94 15.75 22.78 -5.69
CA SER A 94 16.44 23.02 -6.97
C SER A 94 15.87 22.18 -8.13
N VAL A 95 16.07 22.67 -9.36
CA VAL A 95 15.68 21.96 -10.60
C VAL A 95 16.49 20.67 -10.80
N ASP A 96 17.78 20.68 -10.47
CA ASP A 96 18.65 19.48 -10.56
C ASP A 96 18.10 18.33 -9.70
N PHE A 97 17.70 18.64 -8.46
CA PHE A 97 17.05 17.66 -7.59
C PHE A 97 15.78 17.09 -8.23
N CYS A 98 14.92 17.94 -8.80
CA CYS A 98 13.69 17.49 -9.46
C CYS A 98 13.97 16.57 -10.65
N GLN A 99 14.98 16.86 -11.46
CA GLN A 99 15.38 16.02 -12.60
C GLN A 99 15.95 14.66 -12.16
N ARG A 100 16.70 14.63 -11.07
CA ARG A 100 17.21 13.37 -10.48
C ARG A 100 16.07 12.53 -9.92
N ALA A 101 15.11 13.17 -9.26
CA ALA A 101 13.93 12.51 -8.74
C ALA A 101 13.01 11.98 -9.83
N GLU A 102 12.79 12.75 -10.90
CA GLU A 102 12.07 12.30 -12.10
C GLU A 102 12.64 10.97 -12.62
N LYS A 103 13.96 10.90 -12.80
CA LYS A 103 14.64 9.69 -13.29
C LYS A 103 14.49 8.52 -12.31
N ALA A 104 14.49 8.77 -11.01
CA ALA A 104 14.25 7.73 -10.01
C ALA A 104 12.82 7.17 -10.11
N PHE A 105 11.81 8.03 -10.27
CA PHE A 105 10.43 7.59 -10.48
C PHE A 105 10.24 6.85 -11.81
N GLN A 106 10.90 7.31 -12.88
CA GLN A 106 10.92 6.59 -14.15
C GLN A 106 11.46 5.17 -13.97
N ARG A 107 12.62 5.02 -13.33
CA ARG A 107 13.22 3.69 -13.09
C ARG A 107 12.35 2.81 -12.18
N ALA A 108 11.69 3.39 -11.18
CA ALA A 108 10.74 2.65 -10.34
C ALA A 108 9.57 2.07 -11.16
N ALA A 109 8.98 2.84 -12.07
CA ALA A 109 7.93 2.35 -12.98
C ALA A 109 8.45 1.31 -14.00
N GLU A 110 9.67 1.49 -14.51
CA GLU A 110 10.32 0.53 -15.39
C GLU A 110 10.56 -0.82 -14.72
N ARG A 111 10.84 -0.85 -13.40
CA ARG A 111 11.01 -2.10 -12.64
C ARG A 111 9.75 -2.96 -12.64
N PHE A 112 8.58 -2.36 -12.44
CA PHE A 112 7.31 -3.10 -12.57
C PHE A 112 7.08 -3.59 -13.99
N SER A 113 7.40 -2.77 -14.98
CA SER A 113 7.26 -3.13 -16.41
C SER A 113 8.16 -4.30 -16.84
N LYS A 114 9.22 -4.59 -16.06
CA LYS A 114 10.09 -5.77 -16.26
C LYS A 114 9.51 -7.06 -15.66
N GLU A 115 8.54 -6.98 -14.76
CA GLU A 115 7.96 -8.16 -14.09
C GLU A 115 6.50 -8.40 -14.50
N ILE A 116 5.77 -7.35 -14.85
CA ILE A 116 4.32 -7.35 -15.07
C ILE A 116 4.00 -6.79 -16.46
N LYS A 117 3.08 -7.46 -17.18
CA LYS A 117 2.44 -6.94 -18.38
C LYS A 117 1.27 -6.06 -18.01
N PHE A 118 1.25 -4.87 -18.57
CA PHE A 118 0.14 -3.93 -18.46
C PHE A 118 -0.71 -4.00 -19.72
N ARG A 119 -1.98 -4.36 -19.56
CA ARG A 119 -2.98 -4.36 -20.63
C ARG A 119 -3.34 -2.94 -21.03
N ARG A 120 -3.34 -2.02 -20.06
CA ARG A 120 -3.68 -0.61 -20.22
C ARG A 120 -2.73 0.23 -19.39
N THR A 121 -2.39 1.41 -19.92
CA THR A 121 -1.52 2.37 -19.25
C THR A 121 -2.13 2.81 -17.92
N ILE A 122 -1.32 2.78 -16.89
CA ILE A 122 -1.64 3.28 -15.55
C ILE A 122 -1.25 4.75 -15.48
N THR A 123 -2.21 5.57 -15.12
CA THR A 123 -2.04 7.03 -14.97
C THR A 123 -1.72 7.37 -13.52
N VAL A 124 -0.67 8.16 -13.30
CA VAL A 124 -0.18 8.51 -11.96
C VAL A 124 -0.09 10.02 -11.82
N ASP A 125 -0.69 10.58 -10.77
CA ASP A 125 -0.43 11.96 -10.33
C ASP A 125 0.61 11.92 -9.22
N LEU A 126 1.86 12.26 -9.56
CA LEU A 126 3.00 12.17 -8.66
C LEU A 126 3.51 13.56 -8.32
N ALA A 127 3.63 13.86 -7.03
CA ALA A 127 4.24 15.12 -6.59
C ALA A 127 5.31 14.95 -5.50
N LEU A 128 6.40 15.71 -5.62
CA LEU A 128 7.30 16.01 -4.50
C LEU A 128 6.79 17.26 -3.80
N PHE A 129 6.29 17.09 -2.57
CA PHE A 129 5.68 18.17 -1.79
C PHE A 129 6.65 18.72 -0.74
N LEU A 130 6.48 20.01 -0.42
CA LEU A 130 7.09 20.62 0.76
C LEU A 130 6.24 20.28 1.98
N PRO A 131 6.78 19.58 3.00
CA PRO A 131 6.07 19.34 4.25
C PRO A 131 5.50 20.62 4.85
N CYS A 132 4.23 20.62 5.21
CA CYS A 132 3.53 21.77 5.75
C CYS A 132 3.62 23.02 4.84
N GLY A 133 3.74 22.83 3.52
CA GLY A 133 3.79 23.89 2.51
C GLY A 133 5.05 24.76 2.53
N THR A 134 6.07 24.41 3.31
CA THR A 134 7.24 25.27 3.57
C THR A 134 8.57 24.51 3.49
N LYS A 135 9.65 25.24 3.19
CA LYS A 135 11.04 24.70 3.21
C LYS A 135 11.58 24.53 4.63
N ASN A 136 10.95 25.18 5.61
CA ASN A 136 11.34 25.16 7.03
C ASN A 136 10.13 24.76 7.89
N PRO A 137 9.65 23.50 7.79
CA PRO A 137 8.53 23.05 8.61
C PRO A 137 8.89 23.10 10.08
N ALA A 138 7.90 23.38 10.93
CA ALA A 138 8.07 23.28 12.38
C ALA A 138 8.36 21.82 12.78
N PRO A 139 9.10 21.56 13.87
CA PRO A 139 9.48 20.19 14.27
C PRO A 139 8.30 19.26 14.57
N ASP A 140 7.13 19.82 14.90
CA ASP A 140 5.87 19.11 15.16
C ASP A 140 5.02 18.87 13.89
N CYS A 141 5.47 19.34 12.72
CA CYS A 141 4.87 19.05 11.44
C CYS A 141 4.89 17.54 11.16
N ALA A 142 3.74 16.88 11.19
CA ALA A 142 3.65 15.43 11.00
C ALA A 142 4.25 14.96 9.65
N GLU A 143 4.08 15.76 8.60
CA GLU A 143 4.60 15.48 7.25
C GLU A 143 6.13 15.40 7.17
N ILE A 144 6.85 16.05 8.09
CA ILE A 144 8.33 16.03 8.07
C ILE A 144 8.85 14.60 8.17
N ASN A 145 8.07 13.70 8.78
CA ASN A 145 8.43 12.31 9.00
C ASN A 145 7.92 11.35 7.91
N THR A 146 7.13 11.83 6.95
CA THR A 146 6.70 11.03 5.80
C THR A 146 7.84 10.92 4.80
N LEU A 147 8.11 9.72 4.28
CA LEU A 147 9.02 9.52 3.14
C LEU A 147 8.25 9.72 1.83
N GLY A 148 7.19 8.95 1.67
CA GLY A 148 6.19 9.12 0.64
C GLY A 148 5.00 8.22 0.91
N PHE A 149 4.06 8.24 -0.02
CA PHE A 149 2.97 7.27 -0.11
C PHE A 149 2.50 7.19 -1.57
N ALA A 150 1.90 6.06 -1.95
CA ALA A 150 1.02 6.03 -3.11
C ALA A 150 -0.22 5.19 -2.84
N LEU A 151 -1.36 5.65 -3.37
CA LEU A 151 -2.66 5.04 -3.14
C LEU A 151 -3.49 5.01 -4.42
N PRO A 152 -4.41 4.03 -4.55
CA PRO A 152 -5.46 4.08 -5.56
C PRO A 152 -6.33 5.32 -5.38
N THR A 153 -6.62 6.04 -6.46
CA THR A 153 -7.53 7.19 -6.42
C THR A 153 -8.98 6.75 -6.28
N GLN A 154 -9.36 5.62 -6.87
CA GLN A 154 -10.71 5.10 -6.80
C GLN A 154 -10.67 3.58 -6.70
N ARG A 155 -11.71 3.03 -6.07
CA ARG A 155 -11.95 1.60 -6.03
C ARG A 155 -13.33 1.29 -6.58
N ILE A 156 -13.42 0.21 -7.33
CA ILE A 156 -14.61 -0.19 -8.05
C ILE A 156 -15.08 -1.56 -7.55
N PRO A 157 -16.37 -1.72 -7.21
CA PRO A 157 -16.90 -3.00 -6.77
C PRO A 157 -16.94 -4.03 -7.91
N VAL A 158 -16.46 -5.23 -7.60
CA VAL A 158 -16.43 -6.40 -8.49
C VAL A 158 -17.01 -7.59 -7.72
N ILE A 159 -17.99 -8.25 -8.32
CA ILE A 159 -18.68 -9.42 -7.76
C ILE A 159 -17.92 -10.66 -8.22
N HIS A 160 -17.52 -11.51 -7.27
CA HIS A 160 -16.90 -12.80 -7.54
C HIS A 160 -17.95 -13.91 -7.59
N ASN A 161 -17.87 -14.77 -8.61
CA ASN A 161 -18.87 -15.78 -8.89
C ASN A 161 -18.78 -17.00 -7.96
N ASP A 162 -17.61 -17.27 -7.40
CA ASP A 162 -17.34 -18.47 -6.60
C ASP A 162 -17.78 -18.33 -5.13
N ASP A 163 -17.75 -17.12 -4.56
CA ASP A 163 -18.23 -16.84 -3.20
C ASP A 163 -19.40 -15.85 -3.13
N GLY A 164 -19.77 -15.22 -4.26
CA GLY A 164 -20.81 -14.20 -4.32
C GLY A 164 -20.42 -12.88 -3.63
N GLN A 165 -19.18 -12.74 -3.15
CA GLN A 165 -18.73 -11.57 -2.42
C GLN A 165 -18.36 -10.45 -3.40
N THR A 166 -18.72 -9.23 -3.02
CA THR A 166 -18.28 -8.02 -3.73
C THR A 166 -17.03 -7.46 -3.09
N TYR A 167 -15.98 -7.25 -3.90
CA TYR A 167 -14.70 -6.69 -3.48
C TYR A 167 -14.44 -5.37 -4.17
N LEU A 168 -13.80 -4.44 -3.47
CA LEU A 168 -13.28 -3.20 -4.01
C LEU A 168 -11.94 -3.45 -4.71
N TYR A 169 -11.89 -3.17 -6.01
CA TYR A 169 -10.68 -3.24 -6.83
C TYR A 169 -10.12 -1.83 -7.07
N PRO A 170 -8.83 -1.59 -6.78
CA PRO A 170 -8.11 -0.42 -7.27
C PRO A 170 -8.29 -0.25 -8.78
N THR A 171 -8.51 0.98 -9.26
CA THR A 171 -8.64 1.26 -10.70
C THR A 171 -7.41 0.84 -11.50
N ALA A 172 -6.21 1.05 -10.94
CA ALA A 172 -4.94 0.60 -11.51
C ALA A 172 -4.94 -0.91 -11.84
N LEU A 173 -5.47 -1.72 -10.91
CA LEU A 173 -5.61 -3.17 -11.06
C LEU A 173 -6.76 -3.53 -12.01
N LEU A 174 -7.95 -2.95 -11.82
CA LEU A 174 -9.14 -3.29 -12.62
C LEU A 174 -8.90 -3.05 -14.11
N LYS A 175 -8.14 -2.00 -14.49
CA LYS A 175 -7.74 -1.73 -15.87
C LYS A 175 -6.92 -2.85 -16.51
N GLN A 176 -6.31 -3.74 -15.72
CA GLN A 176 -5.52 -4.86 -16.25
C GLN A 176 -6.35 -6.10 -16.53
N LEU A 177 -7.58 -6.15 -16.01
CA LEU A 177 -8.49 -7.28 -16.16
C LEU A 177 -9.31 -7.20 -17.45
N ASP A 178 -9.90 -8.34 -17.83
CA ASP A 178 -10.77 -8.53 -18.98
C ASP A 178 -12.22 -8.86 -18.58
N LEU A 179 -12.67 -8.30 -17.46
CA LEU A 179 -14.03 -8.48 -16.96
C LEU A 179 -15.05 -7.84 -17.92
N ASP A 180 -16.25 -8.41 -17.98
CA ASP A 180 -17.34 -7.81 -18.75
C ASP A 180 -17.63 -6.37 -18.31
N GLY A 181 -17.72 -5.46 -19.29
CA GLY A 181 -17.89 -4.02 -19.06
C GLY A 181 -16.59 -3.23 -18.88
N VAL A 182 -15.45 -3.90 -18.68
CA VAL A 182 -14.12 -3.26 -18.67
C VAL A 182 -13.53 -3.31 -20.10
N PRO A 183 -13.28 -2.17 -20.77
CA PRO A 183 -13.18 -0.81 -20.24
C PRO A 183 -14.40 0.08 -20.53
N ASP A 184 -15.30 -0.34 -21.41
CA ASP A 184 -16.21 0.56 -22.12
C ASP A 184 -17.34 1.14 -21.26
N ARG A 185 -17.61 0.53 -20.09
CA ARG A 185 -18.73 0.90 -19.22
C ARG A 185 -18.29 1.45 -17.87
N VAL A 186 -16.99 1.49 -17.61
CA VAL A 186 -16.42 2.04 -16.39
C VAL A 186 -16.00 3.48 -16.63
N THR A 187 -16.51 4.41 -15.82
CA THR A 187 -16.00 5.78 -15.77
C THR A 187 -14.67 5.77 -15.01
N TRP A 188 -13.56 5.93 -15.74
CA TRP A 188 -12.24 5.96 -15.14
C TRP A 188 -11.95 7.32 -14.50
N PRO A 189 -11.26 7.35 -13.34
CA PRO A 189 -10.72 8.59 -12.82
C PRO A 189 -9.62 9.11 -13.75
N GLN A 190 -9.32 10.41 -13.66
CA GLN A 190 -8.24 11.03 -14.43
C GLN A 190 -6.89 10.38 -14.16
N TYR A 191 -6.64 10.00 -12.91
CA TYR A 191 -5.45 9.31 -12.47
C TYR A 191 -5.84 8.03 -11.75
N ASP A 192 -5.13 6.94 -11.95
CA ASP A 192 -5.34 5.67 -11.25
C ASP A 192 -4.66 5.66 -9.88
N ILE A 193 -3.50 6.30 -9.79
CA ILE A 193 -2.66 6.35 -8.58
C ILE A 193 -2.38 7.82 -8.23
N LEU A 194 -2.51 8.14 -6.96
CA LEU A 194 -2.00 9.37 -6.36
C LEU A 194 -0.72 9.02 -5.59
N ALA A 195 0.39 9.68 -5.90
CA ALA A 195 1.66 9.46 -5.21
C ALA A 195 2.27 10.78 -4.72
N ARG A 196 2.79 10.79 -3.49
CA ARG A 196 3.37 11.98 -2.86
C ARG A 196 4.65 11.63 -2.12
N PHE A 197 5.69 12.42 -2.31
CA PHE A 197 6.99 12.22 -1.68
C PHE A 197 7.48 13.52 -1.04
N ASN A 198 8.09 13.42 0.13
CA ASN A 198 8.58 14.57 0.86
C ASN A 198 9.88 15.10 0.21
N SER A 199 9.86 16.33 -0.31
CA SER A 199 10.98 16.92 -1.04
C SER A 199 12.15 17.37 -0.15
N LEU A 200 11.96 17.42 1.17
CA LEU A 200 12.96 17.80 2.16
C LEU A 200 13.72 16.60 2.76
N ARG A 201 13.39 15.36 2.37
CA ARG A 201 14.16 14.20 2.82
C ARG A 201 15.53 14.16 2.17
N ASN A 202 16.49 13.60 2.90
CA ASN A 202 17.85 13.37 2.44
C ASN A 202 17.90 12.19 1.46
N TRP A 203 17.43 12.42 0.24
CA TRP A 203 17.37 11.42 -0.81
C TRP A 203 18.75 11.12 -1.38
N TRP A 204 18.99 9.85 -1.67
CA TRP A 204 20.08 9.36 -2.49
C TRP A 204 19.52 8.91 -3.83
N PHE A 205 20.29 9.15 -4.88
CA PHE A 205 19.97 8.82 -6.26
C PHE A 205 21.10 7.99 -6.85
N ASP A 206 20.80 6.89 -7.52
CA ASP A 206 21.81 6.10 -8.24
C ASP A 206 22.20 6.80 -9.54
N ASP A 207 23.08 7.80 -9.46
CA ASP A 207 23.60 8.52 -10.62
C ASP A 207 25.07 8.91 -10.48
N ALA A 208 25.68 9.26 -11.62
CA ALA A 208 27.08 9.64 -11.71
C ALA A 208 27.43 10.91 -10.91
N SER A 209 26.45 11.75 -10.57
CA SER A 209 26.70 13.00 -9.84
C SER A 209 27.15 12.75 -8.40
N ASN A 210 26.88 11.57 -7.85
CA ASN A 210 27.41 11.16 -6.55
C ASN A 210 28.90 10.77 -6.60
N GLY A 211 29.57 10.84 -7.76
CA GLY A 211 30.99 10.54 -7.88
C GLY A 211 31.36 9.10 -7.51
N GLY A 212 30.39 8.17 -7.56
CA GLY A 212 30.54 6.80 -7.09
C GLY A 212 30.50 6.64 -5.57
N ALA A 213 30.24 7.71 -4.80
CA ALA A 213 30.03 7.61 -3.37
C ALA A 213 28.78 6.77 -3.08
N GLY A 214 28.96 5.73 -2.25
CA GLY A 214 27.86 4.90 -1.77
C GLY A 214 26.87 5.70 -0.92
N MET A 215 25.66 5.18 -0.79
CA MET A 215 24.63 5.76 0.06
C MET A 215 25.06 5.74 1.55
N THR A 216 24.91 6.86 2.25
CA THR A 216 25.15 6.93 3.69
C THR A 216 23.94 6.44 4.49
N ILE A 217 24.12 6.07 5.76
CA ILE A 217 23.03 5.62 6.64
C ILE A 217 21.96 6.71 6.91
N ALA A 218 22.34 7.98 6.75
CA ALA A 218 21.45 9.12 6.90
C ALA A 218 20.59 9.38 5.66
N GLN A 219 20.93 8.76 4.53
CA GLN A 219 20.20 8.90 3.28
C GLN A 219 19.16 7.80 3.09
N ARG A 220 18.22 8.05 2.18
CA ARG A 220 17.25 7.05 1.72
C ARG A 220 17.29 7.00 0.19
N ASP A 221 17.28 5.81 -0.36
CA ASP A 221 17.23 5.62 -1.81
C ASP A 221 15.81 5.95 -2.32
N LEU A 222 15.68 7.01 -3.14
CA LEU A 222 14.36 7.42 -3.62
C LEU A 222 13.75 6.40 -4.58
N GLU A 223 14.55 5.71 -5.39
CA GLU A 223 14.03 4.74 -6.36
C GLU A 223 13.46 3.52 -5.65
N MET A 224 14.13 3.04 -4.58
CA MET A 224 13.61 1.96 -3.75
C MET A 224 12.28 2.35 -3.11
N VAL A 225 12.22 3.53 -2.49
CA VAL A 225 10.99 4.02 -1.84
C VAL A 225 9.88 4.23 -2.88
N ALA A 226 10.18 4.84 -4.03
CA ALA A 226 9.22 4.99 -5.11
C ALA A 226 8.67 3.66 -5.62
N THR A 227 9.54 2.64 -5.74
CA THR A 227 9.12 1.29 -6.18
C THR A 227 8.22 0.65 -5.12
N HIS A 228 8.53 0.80 -3.84
CA HIS A 228 7.69 0.35 -2.72
C HIS A 228 6.32 1.02 -2.76
N GLU A 229 6.28 2.35 -2.80
CA GLU A 229 5.01 3.08 -2.79
C GLU A 229 4.16 2.78 -4.02
N LEU A 230 4.76 2.68 -5.22
CA LEU A 230 4.02 2.31 -6.41
C LEU A 230 3.36 0.93 -6.29
N ALA A 231 3.94 -0.02 -5.55
CA ALA A 231 3.27 -1.30 -5.27
C ALA A 231 1.94 -1.08 -4.53
N HIS A 232 1.90 -0.19 -3.55
CA HIS A 232 0.66 0.18 -2.85
C HIS A 232 -0.36 0.79 -3.81
N GLY A 233 0.07 1.71 -4.68
CA GLY A 233 -0.80 2.26 -5.74
C GLY A 233 -1.36 1.19 -6.70
N LEU A 234 -0.59 0.13 -6.96
CA LEU A 234 -1.01 -1.02 -7.77
C LEU A 234 -1.97 -1.97 -7.04
N GLY A 235 -2.23 -1.75 -5.75
CA GLY A 235 -3.18 -2.51 -4.92
C GLY A 235 -2.55 -3.37 -3.84
N TRP A 236 -1.23 -3.31 -3.65
CA TRP A 236 -0.57 -4.01 -2.56
C TRP A 236 -1.03 -3.48 -1.20
N GLY A 237 -1.52 -4.37 -0.34
CA GLY A 237 -1.86 -4.00 1.03
C GLY A 237 -3.01 -3.00 1.13
N ASP A 238 -3.89 -2.97 0.13
CA ASP A 238 -5.09 -2.13 0.12
C ASP A 238 -6.14 -2.63 1.15
N ASP A 239 -5.77 -2.87 2.41
CA ASP A 239 -6.61 -3.51 3.42
C ASP A 239 -7.64 -2.54 4.03
N MET A 240 -8.93 -2.88 3.88
CA MET A 240 -10.05 -2.12 4.42
C MET A 240 -10.67 -2.74 5.68
N LEU A 241 -10.23 -3.90 6.16
CA LEU A 241 -10.91 -4.62 7.24
C LEU A 241 -10.17 -4.56 8.57
N MET A 242 -8.91 -4.12 8.56
CA MET A 242 -8.07 -4.05 9.75
C MET A 242 -7.29 -2.73 9.83
N SER A 243 -7.91 -1.65 9.38
CA SER A 243 -7.22 -0.38 9.14
C SER A 243 -7.62 0.76 10.09
N LEU A 244 -8.47 0.54 11.09
CA LEU A 244 -8.87 1.64 11.98
C LEU A 244 -8.72 1.31 13.46
N GLN A 245 -7.76 1.99 14.10
CA GLN A 245 -7.70 2.14 15.54
C GLN A 245 -8.29 3.52 15.91
N PHE A 246 -9.37 3.55 16.69
CA PHE A 246 -10.01 4.82 17.05
C PHE A 246 -9.18 5.66 18.02
N THR A 247 -8.45 5.01 18.92
CA THR A 247 -7.50 5.66 19.81
C THR A 247 -6.24 4.79 19.96
N PRO A 248 -5.04 5.40 20.08
CA PRO A 248 -3.81 4.66 20.32
C PRO A 248 -3.86 3.72 21.53
N GLN A 249 -4.68 4.03 22.53
CA GLN A 249 -4.78 3.28 23.78
C GLN A 249 -5.73 2.08 23.67
N ASP A 250 -6.67 2.10 22.72
CA ASP A 250 -7.64 1.03 22.56
C ASP A 250 -7.01 -0.16 21.85
N LYS A 251 -6.93 -1.31 22.54
CA LYS A 251 -6.49 -2.59 21.94
C LYS A 251 -7.61 -3.23 21.10
N MET A 252 -8.13 -2.48 20.14
CA MET A 252 -9.27 -2.82 19.28
C MET A 252 -9.02 -2.31 17.86
N LEU A 253 -9.34 -3.14 16.86
CA LEU A 253 -9.30 -2.75 15.45
C LEU A 253 -10.70 -2.81 14.85
N MET A 254 -11.16 -1.70 14.30
CA MET A 254 -12.39 -1.59 13.53
C MET A 254 -12.08 -1.68 12.03
N PRO A 255 -12.97 -2.29 11.23
CA PRO A 255 -12.91 -2.18 9.78
C PRO A 255 -13.08 -0.72 9.34
N TYR A 256 -12.60 -0.43 8.14
CA TYR A 256 -12.82 0.85 7.46
C TYR A 256 -14.32 1.06 7.18
N TYR A 257 -14.71 2.33 6.98
CA TYR A 257 -16.11 2.69 6.75
C TYR A 257 -16.28 3.73 5.65
N ASP A 258 -17.45 3.72 5.02
CA ASP A 258 -17.81 4.67 3.98
C ASP A 258 -18.20 6.00 4.61
N SER A 259 -17.49 7.07 4.22
CA SER A 259 -17.74 8.44 4.67
C SER A 259 -18.53 9.29 3.68
N THR A 260 -18.95 8.69 2.56
CA THR A 260 -19.80 9.29 1.55
C THR A 260 -21.07 8.46 1.34
N ALA A 261 -22.22 9.12 1.27
CA ALA A 261 -23.49 8.44 0.95
C ALA A 261 -23.50 7.84 -0.46
N ALA A 262 -22.71 8.41 -1.37
CA ALA A 262 -22.58 7.94 -2.74
C ALA A 262 -21.72 6.67 -2.82
N LYS A 263 -22.18 5.70 -3.62
CA LYS A 263 -21.41 4.51 -4.01
C LYS A 263 -21.33 4.43 -5.54
N PRO A 264 -20.13 4.29 -6.13
CA PRO A 264 -18.82 4.32 -5.48
C PRO A 264 -18.49 5.73 -4.94
N ALA A 265 -17.58 5.80 -3.97
CA ALA A 265 -17.07 7.08 -3.50
C ALA A 265 -16.43 7.86 -4.67
N PRO A 266 -16.50 9.21 -4.65
CA PRO A 266 -15.81 10.02 -5.65
C PRO A 266 -14.31 9.71 -5.65
N PRO A 267 -13.61 9.86 -6.79
CA PRO A 267 -12.17 9.71 -6.83
C PRO A 267 -11.50 10.57 -5.76
N ALA A 268 -10.58 9.97 -5.02
CA ALA A 268 -9.73 10.67 -4.09
C ALA A 268 -8.96 11.76 -4.83
N THR A 269 -9.04 12.97 -4.28
CA THR A 269 -8.17 14.08 -4.66
C THR A 269 -7.08 14.23 -3.61
N GLU A 270 -6.07 15.05 -3.87
CA GLU A 270 -5.05 15.39 -2.87
C GLU A 270 -5.64 15.84 -1.52
N SER A 271 -6.72 16.61 -1.55
CA SER A 271 -7.45 17.07 -0.36
C SER A 271 -8.46 16.05 0.19
N ALA A 272 -8.71 14.95 -0.51
CA ALA A 272 -9.75 13.97 -0.21
C ALA A 272 -9.24 12.53 -0.27
N ILE A 273 -7.93 12.31 -0.05
CA ILE A 273 -7.38 10.97 0.14
C ILE A 273 -8.20 10.32 1.22
N ALA A 274 -8.85 9.20 0.87
CA ALA A 274 -9.91 8.58 1.67
C ALA A 274 -9.46 8.43 3.11
N TYR A 275 -9.88 9.41 3.91
CA TYR A 275 -9.87 9.33 5.35
C TYR A 275 -11.28 8.90 5.73
N ASN A 276 -11.34 8.07 6.76
CA ASN A 276 -12.53 7.77 7.53
C ASN A 276 -13.12 9.11 8.02
N GLY A 277 -13.97 9.71 7.20
CA GLY A 277 -14.43 11.09 7.35
C GLY A 277 -15.31 11.29 8.59
N ALA A 278 -15.80 12.51 8.80
CA ALA A 278 -16.60 12.83 9.99
C ALA A 278 -17.98 12.13 10.05
N VAL A 279 -18.38 11.43 8.98
CA VAL A 279 -19.68 10.77 8.85
C VAL A 279 -19.46 9.30 8.54
N PHE A 280 -20.24 8.44 9.17
CA PHE A 280 -20.31 7.01 8.94
C PHE A 280 -21.63 6.68 8.23
N TYR A 281 -21.57 6.05 7.06
CA TYR A 281 -22.76 5.52 6.38
C TYR A 281 -22.89 3.99 6.49
N GLY A 282 -21.76 3.31 6.72
CA GLY A 282 -21.70 1.86 6.82
C GLY A 282 -20.26 1.39 6.81
N LEU A 283 -20.00 0.17 7.26
CA LEU A 283 -18.69 -0.46 7.06
C LEU A 283 -18.44 -0.63 5.55
N SER A 284 -17.21 -0.36 5.12
CA SER A 284 -16.86 -0.40 3.71
C SER A 284 -16.91 -1.84 3.20
N LEU A 285 -17.12 -1.98 1.89
CA LEU A 285 -16.90 -3.26 1.23
C LEU A 285 -15.42 -3.69 1.42
N PRO A 286 -15.15 -5.00 1.53
CA PRO A 286 -13.77 -5.48 1.63
C PRO A 286 -13.01 -5.15 0.35
N SER A 287 -11.72 -4.90 0.45
CA SER A 287 -10.89 -4.79 -0.74
C SER A 287 -10.56 -6.18 -1.29
N ILE A 288 -10.13 -6.23 -2.56
CA ILE A 288 -9.65 -7.48 -3.14
C ILE A 288 -8.47 -8.08 -2.35
N TRP A 289 -7.65 -7.26 -1.68
CA TRP A 289 -6.59 -7.75 -0.79
C TRP A 289 -7.14 -8.69 0.29
N ASN A 290 -8.27 -8.34 0.89
CA ASN A 290 -8.89 -9.11 1.99
C ASN A 290 -9.35 -10.51 1.58
N ARG A 291 -9.54 -10.78 0.29
CA ARG A 291 -9.80 -12.13 -0.21
C ARG A 291 -8.66 -13.09 0.09
N PHE A 292 -7.43 -12.57 0.06
CA PHE A 292 -6.20 -13.35 0.23
C PHE A 292 -5.64 -13.27 1.65
N THR A 293 -6.27 -12.50 2.53
CA THR A 293 -5.80 -12.23 3.90
C THR A 293 -6.38 -13.22 4.90
N PHE A 294 -5.52 -13.85 5.69
CA PHE A 294 -5.88 -14.82 6.72
C PHE A 294 -5.32 -14.41 8.08
N LEU A 295 -6.15 -14.52 9.10
CA LEU A 295 -5.81 -14.35 10.51
C LEU A 295 -5.87 -15.71 11.21
N SER A 296 -4.72 -16.19 11.66
CA SER A 296 -4.54 -17.48 12.33
C SER A 296 -5.22 -18.63 11.57
N GLY A 297 -5.04 -18.64 10.23
CA GLY A 297 -5.59 -19.65 9.34
C GLY A 297 -7.05 -19.46 8.93
N LYS A 298 -7.75 -18.43 9.42
CA LYS A 298 -9.13 -18.11 9.02
C LYS A 298 -9.16 -16.89 8.09
N PRO A 299 -10.01 -16.87 7.04
CA PRO A 299 -10.18 -15.67 6.22
C PRO A 299 -10.57 -14.46 7.08
N VAL A 300 -9.93 -13.31 6.86
CA VAL A 300 -10.21 -12.08 7.63
C VAL A 300 -11.68 -11.66 7.54
N LEU A 301 -12.35 -11.96 6.41
CA LEU A 301 -13.76 -11.67 6.17
C LEU A 301 -14.70 -12.32 7.20
N SER A 302 -14.31 -13.47 7.77
CA SER A 302 -15.11 -14.17 8.78
C SER A 302 -15.26 -13.39 10.08
N TYR A 303 -14.34 -12.47 10.37
CA TYR A 303 -14.39 -11.59 11.54
C TYR A 303 -15.29 -10.37 11.32
N VAL A 304 -15.51 -9.96 10.06
CA VAL A 304 -16.23 -8.72 9.75
C VAL A 304 -17.74 -8.96 9.61
N ALA A 305 -18.15 -10.16 9.18
CA ALA A 305 -19.58 -10.48 9.06
C ALA A 305 -20.37 -10.27 10.37
N PRO A 306 -19.88 -10.69 11.56
CA PRO A 306 -20.54 -10.37 12.83
C PRO A 306 -20.59 -8.87 13.13
N LEU A 307 -19.55 -8.11 12.80
CA LEU A 307 -19.53 -6.66 13.00
C LEU A 307 -20.57 -5.94 12.15
N ASN A 308 -20.70 -6.32 10.87
CA ASN A 308 -21.75 -5.81 9.97
C ASN A 308 -23.15 -6.06 10.52
N ALA A 309 -23.40 -7.28 11.02
CA ALA A 309 -24.67 -7.64 11.63
C ALA A 309 -24.95 -6.81 12.90
N THR A 310 -23.95 -6.62 13.76
CA THR A 310 -24.10 -5.80 14.98
C THR A 310 -24.33 -4.33 14.66
N VAL A 311 -23.60 -3.74 13.71
CA VAL A 311 -23.86 -2.35 13.26
C VAL A 311 -25.31 -2.23 12.79
N SER A 312 -25.75 -3.11 11.90
CA SER A 312 -27.12 -3.08 11.35
C SER A 312 -28.19 -3.19 12.45
N LYS A 313 -27.98 -4.07 13.43
CA LYS A 313 -28.83 -4.22 14.61
C LYS A 313 -28.85 -2.94 15.48
N LEU A 314 -27.69 -2.35 15.78
CA LEU A 314 -27.62 -1.16 16.61
C LEU A 314 -28.30 0.05 15.94
N LEU A 315 -28.15 0.17 14.61
CA LEU A 315 -28.83 1.20 13.84
C LEU A 315 -30.35 1.01 13.83
N SER A 316 -30.84 -0.21 13.61
CA SER A 316 -32.29 -0.48 13.59
C SER A 316 -32.96 -0.34 14.96
N GLN A 317 -32.21 -0.52 16.04
CA GLN A 317 -32.65 -0.30 17.42
C GLN A 317 -32.62 1.19 17.85
N GLY A 318 -32.11 2.09 17.00
CA GLY A 318 -31.91 3.49 17.38
C GLY A 318 -30.85 3.68 18.48
N ALA A 319 -29.98 2.68 18.70
CA ALA A 319 -28.94 2.73 19.74
C ALA A 319 -27.82 3.72 19.40
N ILE A 320 -27.75 4.16 18.13
CA ILE A 320 -26.82 5.17 17.63
C ILE A 320 -27.66 6.29 17.04
N ALA A 321 -27.55 7.49 17.62
CA ALA A 321 -28.24 8.67 17.11
C ALA A 321 -27.67 9.04 15.73
N ALA A 322 -28.57 9.37 14.80
CA ALA A 322 -28.18 9.98 13.53
C ALA A 322 -27.37 11.26 13.80
N SER A 323 -26.32 11.48 13.01
CA SER A 323 -25.64 12.76 13.03
C SER A 323 -26.66 13.80 12.56
N SER A 324 -27.00 14.76 13.42
CA SER A 324 -27.74 15.92 12.95
C SER A 324 -26.87 16.57 11.89
N SER A 325 -27.26 16.49 10.64
CA SER A 325 -26.67 17.23 9.52
C SER A 325 -26.99 18.72 9.65
N GLY A 326 -26.87 19.24 10.88
CA GLY A 326 -27.07 20.62 11.24
C GLY A 326 -25.99 21.42 10.56
N SER A 327 -26.36 21.99 9.41
CA SER A 327 -25.91 23.27 8.89
C SER A 327 -25.04 23.99 9.92
N SER A 328 -23.72 23.81 9.81
CA SER A 328 -22.76 24.45 10.70
C SER A 328 -22.68 25.93 10.33
N SER A 329 -23.73 26.69 10.63
CA SER A 329 -23.64 28.13 10.77
C SER A 329 -22.83 28.39 12.04
N SER A 330 -21.53 28.59 11.88
CA SER A 330 -20.60 28.96 12.94
C SER A 330 -21.03 30.30 13.54
N SER A 331 -21.88 30.28 14.56
CA SER A 331 -22.07 31.40 15.47
C SER A 331 -21.07 31.25 16.61
N SER A 332 -19.97 32.00 16.52
CA SER A 332 -18.99 32.13 17.58
C SER A 332 -19.59 32.99 18.71
N SER A 333 -20.20 32.34 19.71
CA SER A 333 -20.55 33.00 20.97
C SER A 333 -19.60 32.57 22.08
N SER A 334 -18.68 33.47 22.41
CA SER A 334 -17.91 33.48 23.63
C SER A 334 -18.81 33.73 24.85
N SER A 335 -18.79 32.87 25.87
CA SER A 335 -18.89 33.30 27.29
C SER A 335 -18.94 32.14 28.29
N SER A 336 -17.98 32.17 29.21
CA SER A 336 -18.07 31.98 30.68
C SER A 336 -18.96 30.89 31.31
N SER A 337 -18.27 30.06 32.10
CA SER A 337 -18.67 29.28 33.28
C SER A 337 -19.94 29.68 34.05
N GLY A 338 -20.75 28.66 34.41
CA GLY A 338 -21.54 28.69 35.64
C GLY A 338 -22.79 27.80 35.66
N ALA A 339 -22.79 26.82 36.58
CA ALA A 339 -23.93 26.16 37.23
C ALA A 339 -24.57 24.87 36.65
N LYS A 340 -24.72 23.90 37.57
CA LYS A 340 -25.55 22.68 37.58
C LYS A 340 -27.00 23.07 37.98
N PRO A 341 -28.08 22.34 37.61
CA PRO A 341 -28.54 21.19 38.42
C PRO A 341 -29.35 20.08 37.68
N LYS A 342 -29.67 19.04 38.47
CA LYS A 342 -30.52 17.83 38.31
C LYS A 342 -31.83 17.97 37.50
N ALA A 343 -32.23 16.88 36.81
CA ALA A 343 -33.37 15.97 37.16
C ALA A 343 -34.02 15.30 35.92
N GLU A 344 -34.25 13.98 36.01
CA GLU A 344 -35.23 13.15 35.26
C GLU A 344 -36.69 13.52 35.64
N PRO A 345 -37.79 13.08 34.97
CA PRO A 345 -38.04 11.69 34.54
C PRO A 345 -38.91 11.43 33.27
N ALA A 346 -39.11 10.13 32.99
CA ALA A 346 -40.35 9.46 32.52
C ALA A 346 -40.45 8.93 31.06
N GLN A 347 -40.27 7.61 30.96
CA GLN A 347 -41.07 6.55 30.30
C GLN A 347 -42.07 6.87 29.17
N SER A 348 -42.05 6.06 28.12
CA SER A 348 -43.26 5.46 27.52
C SER A 348 -42.97 4.11 26.84
N ASP A 349 -43.80 3.12 27.18
CA ASP A 349 -43.89 1.76 26.64
C ASP A 349 -44.29 1.70 25.15
N VAL A 350 -43.76 0.72 24.39
CA VAL A 350 -44.56 -0.12 23.47
C VAL A 350 -43.91 -1.51 23.37
N GLN A 351 -44.73 -2.53 23.56
CA GLN A 351 -44.41 -3.96 23.55
C GLN A 351 -44.85 -4.62 22.22
N ALA A 352 -44.12 -5.67 21.84
CA ALA A 352 -44.60 -6.94 21.25
C ALA A 352 -44.46 -7.26 19.72
N HIS A 353 -43.77 -8.40 19.53
CA HIS A 353 -43.97 -9.51 18.58
C HIS A 353 -43.65 -9.37 17.07
N LEU A 354 -42.62 -10.09 16.60
CA LEU A 354 -42.78 -11.41 15.94
C LEU A 354 -41.41 -12.10 15.71
N LEU A 355 -41.31 -13.37 16.13
CA LEU A 355 -40.26 -14.32 15.78
C LEU A 355 -40.73 -15.15 14.58
N SER A 356 -39.87 -15.37 13.59
CA SER A 356 -39.86 -16.65 12.87
C SER A 356 -38.44 -17.00 12.41
N SER A 357 -38.01 -18.16 12.88
CA SER A 357 -36.84 -18.95 12.51
C SER A 357 -36.80 -19.34 11.04
N GLY A 358 -35.61 -19.45 10.44
CA GLY A 358 -35.46 -20.10 9.14
C GLY A 358 -34.05 -20.06 8.51
N ASN A 359 -33.20 -21.00 8.96
CA ASN A 359 -32.17 -21.73 8.21
C ASN A 359 -30.97 -21.01 7.53
N ALA A 360 -29.80 -21.64 7.75
CA ALA A 360 -28.47 -21.19 7.36
C ALA A 360 -28.19 -21.33 5.86
N GLY A 361 -27.76 -20.22 5.27
CA GLY A 361 -27.30 -20.09 3.89
C GLY A 361 -27.11 -18.62 3.54
N ALA A 362 -26.37 -17.87 4.37
CA ALA A 362 -26.20 -16.43 4.20
C ALA A 362 -25.19 -16.13 3.08
N SER A 363 -25.64 -16.21 1.83
CA SER A 363 -25.09 -15.39 0.77
C SER A 363 -25.54 -13.95 1.04
N ASN A 364 -24.64 -13.10 1.55
CA ASN A 364 -24.88 -11.67 1.71
C ASN A 364 -24.89 -10.97 0.35
N ALA A 365 -25.91 -11.26 -0.47
CA ALA A 365 -26.29 -10.41 -1.59
C ALA A 365 -27.04 -9.22 -0.99
N VAL A 366 -26.33 -8.11 -0.78
CA VAL A 366 -26.93 -6.84 -0.36
C VAL A 366 -27.87 -6.38 -1.47
N ALA A 367 -29.17 -6.45 -1.22
CA ALA A 367 -30.18 -5.98 -2.16
C ALA A 367 -30.07 -4.45 -2.33
N SER A 368 -29.82 -4.02 -3.56
CA SER A 368 -29.77 -2.61 -3.96
C SER A 368 -31.18 -2.05 -4.11
N THR A 369 -31.70 -1.41 -3.07
CA THR A 369 -32.85 -0.50 -3.13
C THR A 369 -32.34 0.92 -3.28
N THR A 370 -33.01 1.73 -4.12
CA THR A 370 -32.72 3.16 -4.31
C THR A 370 -32.60 3.85 -2.95
N PRO A 371 -31.46 4.48 -2.60
CA PRO A 371 -31.24 4.90 -1.22
C PRO A 371 -32.18 6.05 -0.89
N ALA A 372 -33.14 5.79 0.01
CA ALA A 372 -33.63 6.83 0.91
C ALA A 372 -32.39 7.57 1.45
N ALA A 373 -32.43 8.91 1.46
CA ALA A 373 -31.29 9.76 1.81
C ALA A 373 -30.49 9.12 2.96
N ALA A 374 -29.29 8.62 2.64
CA ALA A 374 -28.59 7.73 3.56
C ALA A 374 -28.35 8.49 4.86
N THR A 375 -28.89 7.99 5.97
CA THR A 375 -28.70 8.60 7.28
C THR A 375 -27.23 8.45 7.67
N GLY A 376 -26.55 9.56 7.89
CA GLY A 376 -25.18 9.58 8.38
C GLY A 376 -25.12 9.47 9.91
N TYR A 377 -24.08 8.83 10.42
CA TYR A 377 -23.83 8.65 11.86
C TYR A 377 -22.46 9.21 12.25
N SER A 378 -22.24 9.52 13.53
CA SER A 378 -20.90 9.85 14.01
C SER A 378 -20.06 8.57 14.11
N PRO A 379 -18.87 8.48 13.49
CA PRO A 379 -18.00 7.31 13.61
C PRO A 379 -17.66 6.97 15.06
N GLY A 380 -17.40 7.99 15.89
CA GLY A 380 -17.12 7.80 17.31
C GLY A 380 -18.31 7.22 18.07
N ALA A 381 -19.54 7.61 17.70
CA ALA A 381 -20.75 7.04 18.30
C ALA A 381 -20.96 5.58 17.89
N VAL A 382 -20.73 5.24 16.62
CA VAL A 382 -20.78 3.86 16.11
C VAL A 382 -19.76 3.00 16.85
N TYR A 383 -18.51 3.44 16.93
CA TYR A 383 -17.46 2.73 17.65
C TYR A 383 -17.77 2.56 19.14
N ALA A 384 -18.25 3.61 19.81
CA ALA A 384 -18.64 3.53 21.22
C ALA A 384 -19.80 2.53 21.45
N ALA A 385 -20.73 2.41 20.50
CA ALA A 385 -21.81 1.44 20.57
C ALA A 385 -21.31 0.00 20.34
N LEU A 386 -20.43 -0.22 19.35
CA LEU A 386 -19.79 -1.52 19.13
C LEU A 386 -18.96 -1.98 20.34
N LYS A 387 -18.29 -1.06 21.02
CA LYS A 387 -17.53 -1.35 22.25
C LYS A 387 -18.42 -1.79 23.42
N LYS A 388 -19.68 -1.37 23.44
CA LYS A 388 -20.67 -1.76 24.46
C LYS A 388 -21.33 -3.11 24.17
N ASP A 389 -21.46 -3.49 22.90
CA ASP A 389 -21.94 -4.81 22.51
C ASP A 389 -20.84 -5.86 22.74
N ALA A 390 -21.10 -6.86 23.58
CA ALA A 390 -20.08 -7.82 24.01
C ALA A 390 -19.44 -8.58 22.83
N ALA A 391 -20.27 -9.06 21.90
CA ALA A 391 -19.79 -9.85 20.76
C ALA A 391 -18.96 -9.00 19.78
N ALA A 392 -19.41 -7.77 19.49
CA ALA A 392 -18.62 -6.86 18.66
C ALA A 392 -17.32 -6.44 19.34
N SER A 393 -17.36 -6.05 20.62
CA SER A 393 -16.17 -5.72 21.41
C SER A 393 -15.14 -6.84 21.38
N ASP A 394 -15.56 -8.10 21.59
CA ASP A 394 -14.63 -9.23 21.60
C ASP A 394 -14.05 -9.51 20.21
N THR A 395 -14.83 -9.30 19.15
CA THR A 395 -14.35 -9.38 17.77
C THR A 395 -13.32 -8.28 17.47
N LEU A 396 -13.56 -7.03 17.89
CA LEU A 396 -12.63 -5.91 17.71
C LEU A 396 -11.31 -6.15 18.47
N LYS A 397 -11.38 -6.67 19.69
CA LYS A 397 -10.20 -7.09 20.47
C LYS A 397 -9.46 -8.23 19.78
N GLN A 398 -10.19 -9.22 19.27
CA GLN A 398 -9.58 -10.36 18.59
C GLN A 398 -8.86 -9.93 17.30
N LEU A 399 -9.47 -9.05 16.50
CA LEU A 399 -8.82 -8.45 15.33
C LEU A 399 -7.52 -7.74 15.73
N TYR A 400 -7.54 -6.94 16.80
CA TYR A 400 -6.33 -6.32 17.33
C TYR A 400 -5.30 -7.34 17.79
N THR A 401 -5.68 -8.30 18.65
CA THR A 401 -4.76 -9.30 19.20
C THR A 401 -4.12 -10.14 18.09
N LEU A 402 -4.92 -10.67 17.15
CA LEU A 402 -4.40 -11.49 16.07
C LEU A 402 -3.63 -10.65 15.05
N GLY A 403 -4.15 -9.48 14.68
CA GLY A 403 -3.43 -8.53 13.85
C GLY A 403 -2.08 -8.18 14.46
N THR A 404 -1.98 -8.09 15.78
CA THR A 404 -0.74 -7.80 16.50
C THR A 404 0.08 -9.01 16.96
N THR A 405 -0.30 -10.21 16.55
CA THR A 405 0.42 -11.44 16.89
C THR A 405 1.35 -11.82 15.75
N ALA A 406 2.64 -11.89 16.05
CA ALA A 406 3.69 -12.35 15.15
C ALA A 406 3.30 -13.66 14.42
N GLY A 407 3.32 -13.67 13.09
CA GLY A 407 3.01 -14.85 12.27
C GLY A 407 1.53 -15.20 12.16
N ALA A 408 0.63 -14.45 12.82
CA ALA A 408 -0.80 -14.73 12.74
C ALA A 408 -1.46 -14.16 11.47
N LEU A 409 -0.88 -13.14 10.84
CA LEU A 409 -1.43 -12.52 9.64
C LEU A 409 -0.67 -12.99 8.39
N GLU A 410 -1.40 -13.50 7.40
CA GLU A 410 -0.83 -14.04 6.16
C GLU A 410 -1.58 -13.55 4.93
N PHE A 411 -0.85 -13.36 3.82
CA PHE A 411 -1.40 -13.30 2.48
C PHE A 411 -1.17 -14.64 1.78
N ARG A 412 -2.21 -15.23 1.18
CA ARG A 412 -2.15 -16.54 0.51
C ARG A 412 -2.51 -16.43 -0.96
N ALA A 413 -1.49 -16.35 -1.83
CA ALA A 413 -1.68 -16.15 -3.28
C ALA A 413 -2.40 -17.31 -3.99
N GLY A 414 -2.41 -18.51 -3.40
CA GLY A 414 -2.99 -19.72 -3.99
C GLY A 414 -4.49 -19.89 -3.84
N VAL A 415 -5.20 -18.95 -3.20
CA VAL A 415 -6.65 -19.11 -2.92
C VAL A 415 -7.54 -18.71 -4.08
N PHE A 416 -7.04 -17.91 -5.03
CA PHE A 416 -7.80 -17.42 -6.18
C PHE A 416 -6.87 -17.02 -7.34
N PRO A 417 -7.29 -17.15 -8.61
CA PRO A 417 -8.51 -17.85 -9.06
C PRO A 417 -8.45 -19.37 -8.84
N PRO A 418 -9.59 -20.08 -8.84
CA PRO A 418 -9.60 -21.55 -8.78
C PRO A 418 -8.68 -22.15 -9.85
N GLY A 419 -7.85 -23.12 -9.47
CA GLY A 419 -6.88 -23.75 -10.35
C GLY A 419 -5.58 -22.96 -10.56
N THR A 420 -5.37 -21.86 -9.84
CA THR A 420 -4.08 -21.17 -9.82
C THR A 420 -2.94 -22.10 -9.37
N THR A 421 -1.76 -21.94 -9.98
CA THR A 421 -0.54 -22.66 -9.59
C THR A 421 0.29 -21.90 -8.55
N LEU A 422 -0.18 -20.73 -8.10
CA LEU A 422 0.50 -19.95 -7.07
C LEU A 422 0.40 -20.68 -5.73
N THR A 423 1.54 -20.84 -5.06
CA THR A 423 1.63 -21.49 -3.73
C THR A 423 2.20 -20.56 -2.67
N THR A 424 2.48 -19.30 -3.03
CA THR A 424 3.10 -18.32 -2.14
C THR A 424 2.16 -17.99 -0.99
N THR A 425 2.65 -18.25 0.23
CA THR A 425 2.11 -17.71 1.48
C THR A 425 3.14 -16.75 2.04
N MET A 426 2.72 -15.53 2.31
CA MET A 426 3.57 -14.47 2.83
C MET A 426 3.06 -14.06 4.20
N THR A 427 3.91 -14.16 5.21
CA THR A 427 3.64 -13.58 6.52
C THR A 427 3.63 -12.06 6.39
N LEU A 428 2.52 -11.44 6.75
CA LEU A 428 2.40 -10.00 6.79
C LEU A 428 2.95 -9.50 8.12
N GLU A 429 3.36 -8.24 8.15
CA GLU A 429 3.94 -7.66 9.34
C GLU A 429 2.91 -7.59 10.47
N SER A 430 3.03 -8.53 11.40
CA SER A 430 2.20 -8.62 12.60
C SER A 430 2.99 -8.65 13.91
N SER A 431 4.33 -8.65 13.83
CA SER A 431 5.23 -8.98 14.96
C SER A 431 5.89 -7.79 15.65
N LEU A 432 5.65 -6.55 15.22
CA LEU A 432 6.24 -5.41 15.89
C LEU A 432 5.61 -5.25 17.27
N THR A 433 6.42 -5.40 18.31
CA THR A 433 5.99 -5.31 19.71
C THR A 433 6.82 -4.25 20.45
N PRO A 434 6.22 -3.10 20.83
CA PRO A 434 4.90 -2.64 20.37
C PRO A 434 4.89 -2.39 18.86
N TYR A 435 3.70 -2.29 18.27
CA TYR A 435 3.57 -1.85 16.89
C TYR A 435 4.33 -0.55 16.70
N ALA A 436 5.23 -0.50 15.72
CA ALA A 436 5.97 0.72 15.43
C ALA A 436 5.16 1.61 14.48
N ASP A 437 5.26 2.92 14.64
CA ASP A 437 4.73 3.90 13.69
C ASP A 437 5.23 3.57 12.26
N GLY A 438 4.31 3.56 11.31
CA GLY A 438 4.59 3.18 9.91
C GLY A 438 4.56 1.67 9.64
N SER A 439 4.45 0.83 10.66
CA SER A 439 4.07 -0.57 10.47
C SER A 439 2.64 -0.65 9.95
N SER A 440 2.42 -1.60 9.06
CA SER A 440 1.08 -1.84 8.54
C SER A 440 0.88 -3.31 8.20
N LEU A 441 -0.38 -3.71 8.21
CA LEU A 441 -0.83 -4.99 7.69
C LEU A 441 -0.68 -5.07 6.15
N ALA A 442 -0.17 -3.99 5.54
CA ALA A 442 0.17 -3.86 4.14
C ALA A 442 1.66 -4.14 3.86
N HIS A 443 2.47 -4.48 4.87
CA HIS A 443 3.88 -4.83 4.70
C HIS A 443 4.15 -6.33 4.88
N SER A 444 5.21 -6.82 4.25
CA SER A 444 5.75 -8.14 4.53
C SER A 444 6.50 -8.13 5.87
N ALA A 445 6.45 -9.25 6.59
CA ALA A 445 7.26 -9.43 7.80
C ALA A 445 8.77 -9.38 7.45
N ILE A 446 9.59 -8.88 8.38
CA ILE A 446 11.04 -8.85 8.16
C ILE A 446 11.59 -10.28 8.11
N PRO A 447 12.44 -10.63 7.13
CA PRO A 447 13.14 -11.91 7.11
C PRO A 447 13.85 -12.20 8.44
N GLY A 448 13.52 -13.34 9.05
CA GLY A 448 14.13 -13.78 10.31
C GLY A 448 13.53 -13.21 11.59
N SER A 449 12.58 -12.26 11.53
CA SER A 449 11.88 -11.77 12.74
C SER A 449 10.73 -12.66 13.19
N THR A 450 10.24 -13.54 12.31
CA THR A 450 9.16 -14.49 12.60
C THR A 450 9.43 -15.86 12.01
N PRO A 451 9.03 -16.96 12.68
CA PRO A 451 8.97 -18.27 12.06
C PRO A 451 7.98 -18.20 10.88
N GLY A 452 8.49 -18.22 9.65
CA GLY A 452 7.66 -18.00 8.45
C GLY A 452 8.22 -16.99 7.43
N ASN A 453 9.45 -17.24 6.97
CA ASN A 453 9.91 -17.19 5.58
C ASN A 453 9.39 -16.07 4.65
N VAL A 454 9.66 -14.80 4.95
CA VAL A 454 9.87 -13.85 3.84
C VAL A 454 11.30 -14.08 3.36
N ALA A 455 11.44 -14.48 2.10
CA ALA A 455 12.74 -14.77 1.53
C ALA A 455 13.55 -13.47 1.40
N PRO A 456 14.89 -13.48 1.55
CA PRO A 456 15.71 -12.26 1.48
C PRO A 456 15.52 -11.45 0.19
N GLU A 457 15.10 -12.09 -0.90
CA GLU A 457 14.78 -11.45 -2.17
C GLU A 457 13.50 -10.59 -2.13
N ASP A 458 12.61 -10.80 -1.16
CA ASP A 458 11.33 -10.09 -0.99
C ASP A 458 11.42 -8.95 0.05
N PHE A 459 12.48 -8.15 -0.08
CA PHE A 459 12.75 -7.00 0.80
C PHE A 459 11.93 -5.76 0.44
N LEU A 460 11.35 -5.70 -0.77
CA LEU A 460 10.76 -4.46 -1.28
C LEU A 460 9.62 -3.96 -0.39
N MET A 461 8.73 -4.85 0.05
CA MET A 461 7.50 -4.49 0.76
C MET A 461 7.60 -4.56 2.29
N MET A 462 8.81 -4.45 2.85
CA MET A 462 9.00 -4.34 4.30
C MET A 462 8.78 -2.88 4.76
N TYR A 463 8.27 -2.67 5.97
CA TYR A 463 8.04 -1.32 6.51
C TYR A 463 9.32 -0.49 6.70
N ARG A 464 10.47 -1.17 6.88
CA ARG A 464 11.73 -0.53 7.21
C ARG A 464 12.63 -0.50 5.99
N ALA A 465 12.99 0.71 5.57
CA ALA A 465 14.06 0.90 4.59
C ALA A 465 15.36 0.26 5.11
N SER A 466 16.03 -0.51 4.25
CA SER A 466 17.21 -1.33 4.59
C SER A 466 18.44 -0.53 5.03
N GLY A 467 18.41 0.81 4.90
CA GLY A 467 19.58 1.67 5.06
C GLY A 467 20.66 1.42 4.02
N LYS A 468 20.34 0.66 2.95
CA LYS A 468 21.20 0.34 1.81
C LYS A 468 20.61 0.98 0.56
N SER A 469 21.45 1.20 -0.45
CA SER A 469 20.95 1.55 -1.79
C SER A 469 20.04 0.43 -2.31
N PHE A 470 19.21 0.73 -3.31
CA PHE A 470 18.37 -0.28 -3.92
C PHE A 470 19.22 -1.38 -4.56
N LYS A 471 20.29 -0.99 -5.27
CA LYS A 471 21.25 -1.92 -5.88
C LYS A 471 21.88 -2.86 -4.86
N ASP A 472 22.31 -2.33 -3.71
CA ASP A 472 22.89 -3.14 -2.63
C ASP A 472 21.85 -4.03 -1.96
N SER A 473 20.60 -3.57 -1.86
CA SER A 473 19.48 -4.38 -1.35
C SER A 473 19.18 -5.55 -2.29
N ILE A 474 19.18 -5.32 -3.62
CA ILE A 474 19.04 -6.35 -4.65
C ILE A 474 20.16 -7.39 -4.52
N ALA A 475 21.41 -6.95 -4.44
CA ALA A 475 22.56 -7.84 -4.32
C ALA A 475 22.53 -8.64 -3.01
N ALA A 476 22.22 -7.99 -1.88
CA ALA A 476 22.16 -8.64 -0.58
C ALA A 476 21.01 -9.65 -0.47
N GLY A 477 19.84 -9.31 -1.02
CA GLY A 477 18.68 -10.20 -1.07
C GLY A 477 18.76 -11.28 -2.15
N LYS A 478 19.73 -11.19 -3.08
CA LYS A 478 19.76 -11.99 -4.31
C LYS A 478 18.45 -11.88 -5.11
N ALA A 479 17.83 -10.71 -5.07
CA ALA A 479 16.60 -10.44 -5.80
C ALA A 479 16.85 -10.36 -7.31
N PRO A 480 15.80 -10.50 -8.14
CA PRO A 480 15.88 -10.18 -9.56
C PRO A 480 16.39 -8.74 -9.78
N VAL A 481 16.90 -8.45 -10.97
CA VAL A 481 17.43 -7.11 -11.32
C VAL A 481 16.39 -5.99 -11.19
N SER A 482 15.11 -6.33 -11.27
CA SER A 482 13.98 -5.42 -10.99
C SER A 482 13.88 -5.03 -9.52
N GLY A 483 14.45 -5.81 -8.60
CA GLY A 483 14.30 -5.67 -7.15
C GLY A 483 12.93 -6.09 -6.62
N ILE A 484 12.10 -6.69 -7.46
CA ILE A 484 10.79 -7.23 -7.09
C ILE A 484 10.98 -8.75 -6.91
N GLY A 485 10.91 -9.20 -5.66
CA GLY A 485 11.06 -10.61 -5.32
C GLY A 485 9.89 -11.48 -5.79
N LYS A 486 10.06 -12.80 -5.67
CA LYS A 486 9.07 -13.78 -6.13
C LYS A 486 7.75 -13.61 -5.40
N ALA A 487 7.75 -13.50 -4.07
CA ALA A 487 6.50 -13.37 -3.32
C ALA A 487 5.78 -12.07 -3.68
N THR A 488 6.55 -10.99 -3.86
CA THR A 488 6.02 -9.69 -4.25
C THR A 488 5.32 -9.76 -5.61
N ARG A 489 5.96 -10.38 -6.60
CA ARG A 489 5.34 -10.61 -7.91
C ARG A 489 4.11 -11.50 -7.79
N ASP A 490 4.19 -12.62 -7.07
CA ASP A 490 3.10 -13.59 -6.98
C ASP A 490 1.84 -13.00 -6.33
N VAL A 491 1.99 -12.09 -5.37
CA VAL A 491 0.87 -11.34 -4.79
C VAL A 491 0.18 -10.48 -5.84
N LEU A 492 0.93 -9.70 -6.63
CA LEU A 492 0.34 -8.91 -7.72
C LEU A 492 -0.36 -9.82 -8.75
N VAL A 493 0.22 -10.97 -9.05
CA VAL A 493 -0.39 -11.95 -9.96
C VAL A 493 -1.68 -12.54 -9.39
N ALA A 494 -1.72 -12.82 -8.08
CA ALA A 494 -2.93 -13.29 -7.39
C ALA A 494 -4.05 -12.25 -7.43
N LEU A 495 -3.72 -10.96 -7.27
CA LEU A 495 -4.67 -9.86 -7.41
C LEU A 495 -5.23 -9.72 -8.84
N GLY A 496 -4.51 -10.20 -9.85
CA GLY A 496 -4.97 -10.29 -11.23
C GLY A 496 -4.03 -9.71 -12.29
N TYR A 497 -2.83 -9.26 -11.91
CA TYR A 497 -1.82 -8.85 -12.88
C TYR A 497 -1.26 -10.06 -13.67
N THR A 498 -0.76 -9.81 -14.88
CA THR A 498 -0.13 -10.85 -15.72
C THR A 498 1.40 -10.72 -15.66
N PRO A 499 2.15 -11.80 -15.35
CA PRO A 499 3.60 -11.80 -15.45
C PRO A 499 4.13 -11.48 -16.86
N VAL A 500 5.29 -10.83 -16.96
CA VAL A 500 5.96 -10.58 -18.26
C VAL A 500 6.28 -11.87 -19.03
N ALA A 501 6.46 -12.98 -18.33
CA ALA A 501 6.80 -14.27 -18.91
C ALA A 501 5.59 -14.98 -19.57
N ASP A 502 4.36 -14.65 -19.18
CA ASP A 502 3.17 -15.34 -19.68
C ASP A 502 2.89 -14.93 -21.13
N ALA A 503 2.63 -15.87 -22.03
CA ALA A 503 2.43 -15.57 -23.46
C ALA A 503 1.20 -14.67 -23.72
N SER A 504 0.16 -14.78 -22.88
CA SER A 504 -1.09 -14.05 -22.99
C SER A 504 -1.48 -13.42 -21.65
N PHE A 505 -2.35 -12.41 -21.70
CA PHE A 505 -2.95 -11.84 -20.50
C PHE A 505 -3.85 -12.86 -19.81
N LYS A 506 -3.75 -12.94 -18.48
CA LYS A 506 -4.66 -13.74 -17.67
C LYS A 506 -6.08 -13.20 -17.78
N SER A 507 -7.04 -14.13 -17.83
CA SER A 507 -8.46 -13.82 -17.87
C SER A 507 -9.08 -14.10 -16.51
N LEU A 508 -9.89 -13.16 -16.01
CA LEU A 508 -10.73 -13.34 -14.82
C LEU A 508 -12.22 -13.33 -15.17
N LYS A 509 -12.56 -13.27 -16.45
CA LYS A 509 -13.93 -13.12 -16.95
C LYS A 509 -14.90 -14.22 -16.50
N ALA A 510 -14.41 -15.45 -16.33
CA ALA A 510 -15.21 -16.57 -15.83
C ALA A 510 -15.47 -16.50 -14.31
N HIS A 511 -14.65 -15.75 -13.57
CA HIS A 511 -14.60 -15.79 -12.11
C HIS A 511 -15.21 -14.55 -11.45
N ALA A 512 -15.29 -13.43 -12.17
CA ALA A 512 -15.78 -12.18 -11.61
C ALA A 512 -16.43 -11.30 -12.67
N LYS A 513 -17.23 -10.33 -12.21
CA LYS A 513 -17.86 -9.31 -13.05
C LYS A 513 -17.93 -7.98 -12.31
N VAL A 514 -17.82 -6.88 -13.03
CA VAL A 514 -18.03 -5.55 -12.43
C VAL A 514 -19.46 -5.45 -11.92
N ASP A 515 -19.65 -4.85 -10.74
CA ASP A 515 -20.98 -4.62 -10.19
C ASP A 515 -21.80 -3.75 -11.17
N PRO A 516 -22.96 -4.23 -11.67
CA PRO A 516 -23.76 -3.48 -12.63
C PRO A 516 -24.21 -2.11 -12.14
N SER A 517 -24.32 -1.89 -10.82
CA SER A 517 -24.75 -0.62 -10.23
C SER A 517 -23.78 0.54 -10.49
N ILE A 518 -22.51 0.25 -10.78
CA ILE A 518 -21.49 1.26 -11.05
C ILE A 518 -21.22 1.45 -12.55
N LEU A 519 -21.72 0.53 -13.37
CA LEU A 519 -21.68 0.69 -14.81
C LEU A 519 -22.67 1.81 -15.15
N GLY A 520 -22.15 2.94 -15.64
CA GLY A 520 -22.99 4.06 -16.06
C GLY A 520 -24.12 3.51 -16.94
N ALA A 521 -25.35 4.01 -16.74
CA ALA A 521 -26.46 3.65 -17.60
C ALA A 521 -26.07 4.08 -19.02
N SER A 522 -25.52 3.15 -19.80
CA SER A 522 -25.21 3.38 -21.20
C SER A 522 -26.54 3.77 -21.81
N LYS A 523 -26.73 5.05 -22.16
CA LYS A 523 -27.91 5.45 -22.93
C LYS A 523 -27.91 4.55 -24.17
N PRO A 524 -28.91 3.66 -24.35
CA PRO A 524 -28.96 2.82 -25.53
C PRO A 524 -29.07 3.75 -26.74
N GLY A 525 -28.03 3.81 -27.59
CA GLY A 525 -28.05 4.60 -28.83
C GLY A 525 -26.89 5.57 -29.07
N SER A 526 -25.95 5.74 -28.14
CA SER A 526 -24.73 6.53 -28.43
C SER A 526 -23.64 5.63 -29.02
N THR A 527 -23.60 5.51 -30.35
CA THR A 527 -22.45 4.95 -31.07
C THR A 527 -21.22 5.82 -30.82
N ALA A 528 -20.37 5.43 -29.87
CA ALA A 528 -19.08 6.07 -29.66
C ALA A 528 -18.17 5.75 -30.84
N SER A 529 -17.88 6.75 -31.69
CA SER A 529 -16.81 6.62 -32.68
C SER A 529 -15.48 6.58 -31.94
N ALA A 530 -14.67 5.56 -32.21
CA ALA A 530 -13.27 5.54 -31.86
C ALA A 530 -12.55 6.71 -32.57
N ALA A 531 -12.41 7.83 -31.87
CA ALA A 531 -11.51 8.91 -32.25
C ALA A 531 -10.30 8.82 -31.32
N GLY A 532 -9.19 8.33 -31.86
CA GLY A 532 -7.88 8.47 -31.24
C GLY A 532 -7.45 9.93 -31.33
N ASP A 533 -7.51 10.65 -30.21
CA ASP A 533 -6.95 11.98 -30.11
C ASP A 533 -5.45 11.90 -29.85
N SER A 534 -4.70 11.98 -30.94
CA SER A 534 -3.33 12.44 -30.97
C SER A 534 -3.35 13.94 -31.28
N ASN A 535 -3.48 14.78 -30.25
CA ASN A 535 -3.12 16.20 -30.35
C ASN A 535 -3.09 16.88 -28.98
N LEU A 536 -1.90 17.01 -28.40
CA LEU A 536 -1.56 18.09 -27.48
C LEU A 536 -0.04 18.32 -27.62
N LEU A 537 0.33 19.59 -27.76
CA LEU A 537 1.68 20.17 -28.01
C LEU A 537 2.08 20.39 -29.48
N SER A 538 1.49 21.42 -30.10
CA SER A 538 2.20 22.22 -31.10
C SER A 538 2.11 23.70 -30.72
N GLY A 539 3.24 24.23 -30.23
CA GLY A 539 3.45 25.64 -29.96
C GLY A 539 4.69 26.13 -30.70
N ASN A 540 4.46 26.97 -31.71
CA ASN A 540 5.36 27.91 -32.38
C ASN A 540 6.71 27.41 -32.96
N GLY A 541 6.70 27.15 -34.27
CA GLY A 541 7.87 27.16 -35.13
C GLY A 541 7.75 28.24 -36.22
N SER A 542 8.64 29.23 -36.15
CA SER A 542 8.83 30.29 -37.15
C SER A 542 9.16 29.73 -38.53
N LYS A 543 8.56 30.34 -39.56
CA LYS A 543 8.77 30.06 -40.98
C LYS A 543 10.24 30.20 -41.40
N LYS A 544 10.80 29.16 -42.02
CA LYS A 544 11.82 29.30 -43.07
C LYS A 544 11.61 28.23 -44.15
N LYS A 545 11.45 28.70 -45.39
CA LYS A 545 11.39 27.92 -46.62
C LYS A 545 12.78 27.40 -46.98
N SER A 546 12.89 26.15 -47.40
CA SER A 546 13.77 25.77 -48.51
C SER A 546 13.21 24.56 -49.25
N ALA A 547 13.30 24.63 -50.58
CA ALA A 547 13.22 23.51 -51.52
C ALA A 547 14.20 22.39 -51.07
N GLY A 548 13.98 21.11 -51.29
CA GLY A 548 13.30 20.45 -52.41
C GLY A 548 14.36 19.53 -53.02
N GLU A 549 14.43 18.28 -52.57
CA GLU A 549 15.17 17.24 -53.27
C GLU A 549 14.64 15.86 -52.88
N MET A 550 14.32 15.09 -53.92
CA MET A 550 13.59 13.83 -53.88
C MET A 550 14.65 12.72 -54.06
N VAL A 551 14.92 11.93 -53.03
CA VAL A 551 15.82 10.76 -53.15
C VAL A 551 15.12 9.50 -52.66
N ARG A 552 15.10 8.52 -53.58
CA ARG A 552 14.54 7.18 -53.48
C ARG A 552 15.10 6.38 -52.30
N ALA A 553 14.23 5.63 -51.62
CA ALA A 553 14.62 4.53 -50.75
C ALA A 553 14.88 3.24 -51.56
N PRO A 554 15.89 2.42 -51.20
CA PRO A 554 15.93 1.03 -51.61
C PRO A 554 15.39 0.09 -50.51
N ALA A 555 14.82 -1.01 -50.99
CA ALA A 555 14.27 -2.12 -50.23
C ALA A 555 15.34 -2.80 -49.36
N VAL A 556 14.94 -3.20 -48.14
CA VAL A 556 15.73 -4.08 -47.27
C VAL A 556 15.18 -5.50 -47.40
N ALA A 557 16.02 -6.38 -47.92
CA ALA A 557 15.81 -7.82 -47.96
C ALA A 557 16.00 -8.43 -46.56
N VAL A 558 15.06 -9.31 -46.18
CA VAL A 558 15.15 -10.14 -44.98
C VAL A 558 16.00 -11.37 -45.31
N ALA A 559 17.17 -11.48 -44.69
CA ALA A 559 17.99 -12.68 -44.73
C ALA A 559 17.83 -13.46 -43.42
N VAL A 560 17.32 -14.69 -43.53
CA VAL A 560 17.27 -15.70 -42.48
C VAL A 560 18.67 -16.30 -42.33
N GLY A 561 19.31 -16.07 -41.18
CA GLY A 561 20.60 -16.63 -40.82
C GLY A 561 20.48 -17.50 -39.58
N ALA A 562 20.62 -18.81 -39.77
CA ALA A 562 20.75 -19.78 -38.71
C ALA A 562 22.17 -19.76 -38.10
N ALA A 563 22.23 -20.08 -36.81
CA ALA A 563 23.13 -21.07 -36.21
C ALA A 563 24.09 -20.61 -35.10
N VAL A 564 24.25 -21.58 -34.18
CA VAL A 564 25.41 -21.90 -33.32
C VAL A 564 25.47 -21.28 -31.93
N VAL A 565 25.03 -22.09 -30.98
CA VAL A 565 25.43 -22.14 -29.56
C VAL A 565 26.88 -22.61 -29.45
N PRO A 566 27.68 -22.06 -28.51
CA PRO A 566 28.71 -22.86 -27.87
C PRO A 566 28.46 -22.99 -26.35
N MET A 567 28.41 -24.26 -25.93
CA MET A 567 28.77 -24.71 -24.59
C MET A 567 30.18 -24.24 -24.23
N VAL A 568 30.37 -23.70 -23.03
CA VAL A 568 31.65 -23.81 -22.29
C VAL A 568 31.34 -24.19 -20.85
N LEU A 569 31.99 -25.28 -20.43
CA LEU A 569 31.95 -25.88 -19.10
C LEU A 569 33.36 -25.77 -18.46
N ALA A 570 33.40 -25.57 -17.14
CA ALA A 570 34.53 -25.71 -16.20
C ALA A 570 35.62 -24.60 -16.25
N ALA A 571 36.30 -24.19 -15.16
CA ALA A 571 36.53 -24.82 -13.86
C ALA A 571 36.93 -23.76 -12.78
N VAL A 572 36.65 -24.08 -11.51
CA VAL A 572 37.50 -23.92 -10.31
C VAL A 572 38.41 -22.69 -10.19
N LEU A 573 38.02 -21.77 -9.29
CA LEU A 573 38.77 -21.37 -8.09
C LEU A 573 37.82 -20.69 -7.09
#